data_AF-E4PUP1-F1
#
_entry.id   AF-E4PUP1-F1
#
_cell.length_a   1.000
_cell.length_b   1.000
_cell.length_c   1.000
_cell.angle_alpha   90.00
_cell.angle_beta   90.00
_cell.angle_gamma   90.00
#
_symmetry.space_group_name_H-M   'P 1'
#
loop_
_entity.id
_entity.type
_entity.pdbx_description
1 polymer ?
#
loop_
_entity_poly.entity_id
_entity_poly.type
_entity_poly.pdbx_seq_one_letter_code
_entity_poly.pdbx_strand_id
1 'polypeptide(L)'
;MGFSIEIREVPRPKNTIIKKLGSNWVVIEKITCERKNGSNQRKEGKVIGHIIDKVFVRKENVKKEISLKNFGDYELAKLVSKDILNELKEVYRNEMAENLYAIPLLRSINPKMTNNKIEEVYEESFISVNFQNLKLDKNDISKF
;
A
#
# COMPACT_ATOMS: atom_id res chain seq x y z
N MET A 1 -23.55 -21.18 -8.77
CA MET A 1 -23.51 -21.34 -7.30
C MET A 1 -24.66 -20.54 -6.71
N GLY A 2 -25.63 -21.22 -6.10
CA GLY A 2 -26.78 -20.59 -5.44
C GLY A 2 -26.38 -19.98 -4.11
N PHE A 3 -26.90 -18.80 -3.82
CA PHE A 3 -26.73 -18.11 -2.54
C PHE A 3 -27.93 -18.46 -1.65
N SER A 4 -27.76 -18.51 -0.33
CA SER A 4 -28.92 -18.50 0.58
C SER A 4 -29.65 -17.15 0.46
N ILE A 5 -30.98 -17.18 0.48
CA ILE A 5 -31.84 -15.99 0.35
C ILE A 5 -31.45 -14.93 1.39
N GLU A 6 -31.20 -15.38 2.62
CA GLU A 6 -30.80 -14.56 3.76
C GLU A 6 -29.55 -13.70 3.52
N ILE A 7 -28.59 -14.16 2.70
CA ILE A 7 -27.35 -13.42 2.42
C ILE A 7 -27.55 -12.44 1.26
N ARG A 8 -28.45 -12.76 0.32
CA ARG A 8 -28.74 -11.87 -0.81
C ARG A 8 -29.47 -10.60 -0.38
N GLU A 9 -30.35 -10.73 0.61
CA GLU A 9 -31.24 -9.67 1.10
C GLU A 9 -30.55 -8.70 2.08
N VAL A 10 -29.32 -9.00 2.53
CA VAL A 10 -28.56 -8.09 3.40
C VAL A 10 -28.41 -6.71 2.75
N PRO A 11 -28.83 -5.62 3.43
CA PRO A 11 -28.72 -4.26 2.91
C PRO A 11 -27.25 -3.89 2.74
N ARG A 12 -26.90 -3.39 1.55
CA ARG A 12 -25.52 -3.07 1.16
C ARG A 12 -25.47 -1.97 0.10
N PRO A 13 -24.30 -1.36 -0.15
CA PRO A 13 -24.15 -0.35 -1.19
C PRO A 13 -24.59 -0.85 -2.57
N LYS A 14 -25.18 0.06 -3.38
CA LYS A 14 -25.59 -0.23 -4.76
C LYS A 14 -24.36 -0.60 -5.62
N ASN A 15 -24.58 -1.31 -6.72
CA ASN A 15 -23.53 -1.80 -7.64
C ASN A 15 -22.50 -2.71 -6.97
N THR A 16 -22.95 -3.64 -6.13
CA THR A 16 -22.09 -4.63 -5.46
C THR A 16 -22.53 -6.06 -5.74
N ILE A 17 -21.57 -6.99 -5.72
CA ILE A 17 -21.76 -8.43 -5.88
C ILE A 17 -21.25 -9.13 -4.63
N ILE A 18 -21.95 -10.17 -4.18
CA ILE A 18 -21.48 -11.05 -3.11
C ILE A 18 -20.72 -12.21 -3.75
N LYS A 19 -19.54 -12.50 -3.22
CA LYS A 19 -18.74 -13.68 -3.58
C LYS A 19 -18.41 -14.45 -2.30
N LYS A 20 -18.42 -15.79 -2.38
CA LYS A 20 -17.93 -16.63 -1.29
C LYS A 20 -16.42 -16.73 -1.42
N LEU A 21 -15.68 -16.38 -0.37
CA LEU A 21 -14.22 -16.49 -0.30
C LEU A 21 -13.87 -17.32 0.94
N GLY A 22 -13.57 -18.61 0.73
CA GLY A 22 -13.40 -19.56 1.82
C GLY A 22 -14.69 -19.74 2.62
N SER A 23 -14.63 -19.53 3.94
CA SER A 23 -15.77 -19.52 4.86
C SER A 23 -16.54 -18.19 4.86
N ASN A 24 -15.94 -17.12 4.34
CA ASN A 24 -16.45 -15.76 4.51
C ASN A 24 -17.19 -15.26 3.27
N TRP A 25 -18.12 -14.34 3.51
CA TRP A 25 -18.87 -13.65 2.45
C TRP A 25 -18.28 -12.26 2.23
N VAL A 26 -17.80 -12.01 1.02
CA VAL A 26 -17.20 -10.73 0.63
C VAL A 26 -18.13 -9.96 -0.29
N VAL A 27 -18.21 -8.65 -0.08
CA VAL A 27 -18.93 -7.71 -0.94
C VAL A 27 -17.91 -7.00 -1.81
N ILE A 28 -18.10 -7.13 -3.13
CA ILE A 28 -17.18 -6.66 -4.16
C ILE A 28 -17.89 -5.63 -5.04
N GLU A 29 -17.17 -4.60 -5.46
CA GLU A 29 -17.62 -3.65 -6.49
C GLU A 29 -18.01 -4.39 -7.79
N LYS A 30 -19.17 -4.05 -8.35
CA LYS A 30 -19.56 -4.52 -9.67
C LYS A 30 -18.84 -3.69 -10.73
N ILE A 31 -17.73 -4.21 -11.24
CA ILE A 31 -17.00 -3.60 -12.36
C ILE A 31 -17.47 -4.20 -13.69
N THR A 32 -17.53 -3.36 -14.71
CA THR A 32 -17.80 -3.74 -16.10
C THR A 32 -16.66 -4.57 -16.69
N CYS A 33 -16.86 -5.14 -17.89
CA CYS A 33 -15.81 -5.88 -18.58
C CYS A 33 -14.67 -4.95 -19.04
N GLU A 34 -13.44 -5.46 -19.01
CA GLU A 34 -12.26 -4.82 -19.60
C GLU A 34 -11.86 -5.59 -20.85
N ARG A 35 -11.54 -4.89 -21.94
CA ARG A 35 -11.10 -5.53 -23.19
C ARG A 35 -9.62 -5.87 -23.07
N LYS A 36 -9.28 -7.16 -22.96
CA LYS A 36 -7.90 -7.68 -22.97
C LYS A 36 -7.72 -8.64 -24.13
N ASN A 37 -6.68 -8.44 -24.94
CA ASN A 37 -6.33 -9.28 -26.09
C ASN A 37 -7.51 -9.57 -27.04
N GLY A 38 -8.28 -8.54 -27.40
CA GLY A 38 -9.42 -8.66 -28.32
C GLY A 38 -10.70 -9.26 -27.71
N SER A 39 -10.67 -9.72 -26.45
CA SER A 39 -11.78 -10.34 -25.73
C SER A 39 -12.23 -9.48 -24.54
N ASN A 40 -13.54 -9.46 -24.27
CA ASN A 40 -14.09 -8.78 -23.10
C ASN A 40 -13.99 -9.71 -21.88
N GLN A 41 -13.04 -9.46 -20.98
CA GLN A 41 -12.88 -10.20 -19.74
C GLN A 41 -13.58 -9.48 -18.58
N ARG A 42 -14.15 -10.25 -17.65
CA ARG A 42 -14.74 -9.67 -16.43
C ARG A 42 -13.63 -9.23 -15.49
N LYS A 43 -13.66 -7.97 -15.05
CA LYS A 43 -12.74 -7.44 -14.04
C LYS A 43 -13.34 -7.69 -12.66
N GLU A 44 -12.56 -8.29 -11.76
CA GLU A 44 -12.98 -8.38 -10.36
C GLU A 44 -12.84 -7.00 -9.70
N GLY A 45 -13.90 -6.57 -9.02
CA GLY A 45 -13.87 -5.31 -8.28
C GLY A 45 -13.08 -5.38 -7.00
N LYS A 46 -12.89 -4.22 -6.37
CA LYS A 46 -12.30 -4.14 -5.04
C LYS A 46 -13.28 -4.71 -4.01
N VAL A 47 -12.75 -5.41 -3.01
CA VAL A 47 -13.54 -5.81 -1.83
C VAL A 47 -13.84 -4.56 -1.00
N ILE A 48 -15.13 -4.25 -0.84
CA ILE A 48 -15.63 -3.07 -0.10
C ILE A 48 -16.01 -3.44 1.33
N GLY A 49 -16.22 -4.72 1.62
CA GLY A 49 -16.60 -5.17 2.94
C GLY A 49 -16.92 -6.66 3.00
N HIS A 50 -17.40 -7.08 4.15
CA HIS A 50 -17.73 -8.46 4.47
C HIS A 50 -19.16 -8.55 5.01
N ILE A 51 -19.78 -9.71 4.88
CA ILE A 51 -21.04 -10.00 5.58
C ILE A 51 -20.71 -10.93 6.73
N ILE A 52 -20.94 -10.45 7.95
CA ILE A 52 -20.71 -11.15 9.22
C ILE A 52 -22.04 -11.12 9.95
N ASP A 53 -22.53 -12.28 10.41
CA ASP A 53 -23.80 -12.40 11.14
C ASP A 53 -24.99 -11.70 10.47
N LYS A 54 -25.09 -11.84 9.14
CA LYS A 54 -26.15 -11.21 8.30
C LYS A 54 -26.11 -9.68 8.25
N VAL A 55 -25.03 -9.06 8.73
CA VAL A 55 -24.81 -7.61 8.67
C VAL A 55 -23.66 -7.30 7.73
N PHE A 56 -23.85 -6.29 6.87
CA PHE A 56 -22.76 -5.76 6.05
C PHE A 56 -21.81 -4.93 6.91
N VAL A 57 -20.55 -5.35 6.97
CA VAL A 57 -19.45 -4.65 7.64
C VAL A 57 -18.54 -4.06 6.56
N ARG A 58 -18.45 -2.73 6.51
CA ARG A 58 -17.58 -2.03 5.55
C ARG A 58 -16.12 -2.32 5.89
N LYS A 59 -15.32 -2.55 4.86
CA LYS A 59 -13.86 -2.62 4.99
C LYS A 59 -13.35 -1.21 5.22
N GLU A 60 -12.99 -0.90 6.46
CA GLU A 60 -12.27 0.32 6.79
C GLU A 60 -10.78 0.13 6.50
N ASN A 61 -10.16 1.14 5.89
CA ASN A 61 -8.71 1.22 5.89
C ASN A 61 -8.32 1.78 7.25
N VAL A 62 -7.96 0.92 8.20
CA VAL A 62 -7.39 1.37 9.46
C VAL A 62 -6.10 2.11 9.11
N LYS A 63 -6.10 3.44 9.29
CA LYS A 63 -4.86 4.22 9.20
C LYS A 63 -4.04 3.81 10.42
N LYS A 64 -2.83 3.28 10.17
CA LYS A 64 -1.89 3.04 11.26
C LYS A 64 -1.46 4.41 11.78
N GLU A 65 -1.72 4.67 13.05
CA GLU A 65 -1.16 5.84 13.72
C GLU A 65 0.26 5.49 14.18
N ILE A 66 1.23 6.26 13.73
CA ILE A 66 2.63 6.08 14.12
C ILE A 66 2.82 6.83 15.44
N SER A 67 2.95 6.08 16.54
CA SER A 67 3.09 6.65 17.88
C SER A 67 4.52 7.14 18.16
N LEU A 68 5.53 6.47 17.61
CA LEU A 68 6.95 6.74 17.83
C LEU A 68 7.73 6.56 16.54
N LYS A 69 8.79 7.37 16.37
CA LYS A 69 9.71 7.25 15.24
C LYS A 69 11.10 6.83 15.70
N ASN A 70 11.73 5.95 14.93
CA ASN A 70 13.10 5.51 15.16
C ASN A 70 14.10 6.58 14.71
N PHE A 71 14.96 7.02 15.63
CA PHE A 71 15.90 8.12 15.40
C PHE A 71 17.36 7.67 15.25
N GLY A 72 17.94 7.05 16.27
CA GLY A 72 19.40 6.88 16.41
C GLY A 72 20.10 6.28 15.18
N ASP A 73 19.69 5.08 14.77
CA ASP A 73 20.33 4.37 13.65
C ASP A 73 20.16 5.12 12.32
N TYR A 74 18.99 5.73 12.12
CA TYR A 74 18.65 6.45 10.89
C TYR A 74 19.41 7.78 10.79
N GLU A 75 19.50 8.53 11.89
CA GLU A 75 20.24 9.79 11.91
C GLU A 75 21.74 9.54 11.75
N LEU A 76 22.28 8.52 12.42
CA LEU A 76 23.68 8.14 12.30
C LEU A 76 24.03 7.70 10.89
N ALA A 77 23.23 6.81 10.28
CA ALA A 77 23.42 6.40 8.89
C ALA A 77 23.41 7.62 7.96
N LYS A 78 22.44 8.53 8.14
CA LYS A 78 22.32 9.74 7.32
C LYS A 78 23.52 10.68 7.47
N LEU A 79 24.05 10.84 8.67
CA LEU A 79 25.21 11.69 8.93
C LEU A 79 26.47 11.15 8.25
N VAL A 80 26.67 9.83 8.28
CA VAL A 80 27.86 9.19 7.70
C VAL A 80 27.78 9.09 6.17
N SER A 81 26.58 9.01 5.59
CA SER A 81 26.38 8.89 4.14
C SER A 81 25.90 10.18 3.44
N LYS A 82 26.07 11.34 4.07
CA LYS A 82 25.52 12.61 3.57
C LYS A 82 26.12 13.04 2.23
N ASP A 83 27.38 12.71 2.00
CA ASP A 83 28.13 12.90 0.75
C ASP A 83 27.43 12.24 -0.44
N ILE A 84 26.97 11.00 -0.29
CA ILE A 84 26.26 10.24 -1.33
C ILE A 84 25.03 11.00 -1.82
N LEU A 85 24.26 11.62 -0.93
CA LEU A 85 23.09 12.40 -1.33
C LEU A 85 23.47 13.62 -2.17
N ASN A 86 24.59 14.29 -1.86
CA ASN A 86 25.05 15.43 -2.62
C ASN A 86 25.46 15.00 -4.03
N GLU A 87 26.23 13.92 -4.16
CA GLU A 87 26.63 13.34 -5.44
C GLU A 87 25.41 12.92 -6.28
N LEU A 88 24.42 12.30 -5.65
CA LEU A 88 23.17 11.94 -6.34
C LEU A 88 22.42 13.17 -6.89
N LYS A 89 22.45 14.29 -6.16
CA LYS A 89 21.79 15.55 -6.59
C LYS A 89 22.53 16.26 -7.74
N GLU A 90 23.79 15.93 -8.00
CA GLU A 90 24.51 16.45 -9.16
C GLU A 90 24.06 15.80 -10.47
N VAL A 91 23.60 14.54 -10.42
CA VAL A 91 23.24 13.75 -11.60
C VAL A 91 21.73 13.62 -11.78
N TYR A 92 20.98 13.50 -10.69
CA TYR A 92 19.54 13.25 -10.69
C TYR A 92 18.73 14.44 -10.21
N ARG A 93 17.47 14.51 -10.64
CA ARG A 93 16.51 15.47 -10.06
C ARG A 93 16.38 15.23 -8.55
N ASN A 94 16.18 16.30 -7.79
CA ASN A 94 16.08 16.25 -6.33
C ASN A 94 15.18 15.14 -5.80
N GLU A 95 13.96 15.00 -6.31
CA GLU A 95 13.02 13.96 -5.89
C GLU A 95 13.56 12.54 -6.11
N MET A 96 14.20 12.31 -7.26
CA MET A 96 14.77 11.01 -7.61
C MET A 96 16.02 10.71 -6.78
N ALA A 97 16.88 11.71 -6.59
CA ALA A 97 18.07 11.60 -5.73
C ALA A 97 17.68 11.23 -4.28
N GLU A 98 16.63 11.85 -3.74
CA GLU A 98 16.15 11.56 -2.39
C GLU A 98 15.53 10.16 -2.28
N ASN A 99 14.80 9.68 -3.28
CA ASN A 99 14.32 8.29 -3.33
C ASN A 99 15.49 7.29 -3.41
N LEU A 100 16.46 7.53 -4.31
CA LEU A 100 17.65 6.71 -4.49
C LEU A 100 18.54 6.69 -3.25
N TYR A 101 18.51 7.74 -2.44
CA TYR A 101 19.22 7.81 -1.17
C TYR A 101 18.47 7.12 -0.03
N ALA A 102 17.17 7.38 0.12
CA ALA A 102 16.37 6.88 1.22
C ALA A 102 16.26 5.35 1.19
N ILE A 103 16.00 4.74 0.03
CA ILE A 103 15.76 3.29 -0.04
C ILE A 103 16.97 2.45 0.42
N PRO A 104 18.21 2.68 -0.08
CA PRO A 104 19.39 1.98 0.41
C PRO A 104 19.67 2.24 1.88
N LEU A 105 19.45 3.47 2.36
CA LEU A 105 19.64 3.82 3.78
C LEU A 105 18.67 3.07 4.69
N LEU A 106 17.39 2.95 4.30
CA LEU A 106 16.41 2.15 5.04
C LEU A 106 16.79 0.66 5.02
N ARG A 107 17.34 0.16 3.91
CA ARG A 107 17.75 -1.24 3.75
C ARG A 107 19.04 -1.60 4.50
N SER A 108 19.98 -0.67 4.64
CA SER A 108 21.22 -0.92 5.39
C SER A 108 20.93 -1.14 6.88
N ILE A 109 19.95 -0.40 7.42
CA ILE A 109 19.48 -0.54 8.80
C ILE A 109 18.54 -1.75 8.95
N ASN A 110 17.69 -2.01 7.93
CA ASN A 110 16.69 -3.08 7.97
C ASN A 110 16.92 -4.14 6.86
N PRO A 111 17.94 -5.01 6.97
CA PRO A 111 18.36 -5.90 5.90
C PRO A 111 17.31 -6.95 5.48
N LYS A 112 16.36 -7.28 6.36
CA LYS A 112 15.26 -8.23 6.09
C LYS A 112 14.00 -7.56 5.55
N MET A 113 14.03 -6.26 5.30
CA MET A 113 12.87 -5.50 4.81
C MET A 113 12.54 -5.91 3.37
N THR A 114 11.28 -6.23 3.12
CA THR A 114 10.76 -6.48 1.77
C THR A 114 10.22 -5.19 1.16
N ASN A 115 10.11 -5.12 -0.18
CA ASN A 115 9.62 -3.93 -0.88
C ASN A 115 8.25 -3.43 -0.39
N ASN A 116 7.38 -4.36 0.04
CA ASN A 116 6.04 -4.02 0.53
C ASN A 116 6.07 -3.30 1.89
N LYS A 117 7.20 -3.31 2.60
CA LYS A 117 7.37 -2.71 3.93
C LYS A 117 8.16 -1.40 3.91
N ILE A 118 8.68 -0.97 2.75
CA ILE A 118 9.54 0.21 2.67
C ILE A 118 8.78 1.46 3.13
N GLU A 119 7.54 1.64 2.65
CA GLU A 119 6.66 2.75 3.05
C GLU A 119 6.44 2.78 4.57
N GLU A 120 6.09 1.63 5.16
CA GLU A 120 5.87 1.50 6.60
C GLU A 120 7.14 1.84 7.41
N VAL A 121 8.29 1.28 7.03
CA VAL A 121 9.57 1.55 7.71
C VAL A 121 10.01 3.01 7.55
N TYR A 122 9.79 3.60 6.38
CA TYR A 122 10.05 5.01 6.13
C TYR A 122 9.20 5.88 7.05
N GLU A 123 7.89 5.62 7.12
CA GLU A 123 6.94 6.31 7.98
C GLU A 123 7.28 6.16 9.47
N GLU A 124 7.78 5.01 9.91
CA GLU A 124 8.25 4.76 11.28
C GLU A 124 9.64 5.33 11.57
N SER A 125 10.38 5.79 10.56
CA SER A 125 11.74 6.33 10.74
C SER A 125 11.75 7.86 10.76
N PHE A 126 12.80 8.44 11.35
CA PHE A 126 13.02 9.88 11.30
C PHE A 126 13.36 10.40 9.89
N ILE A 127 13.72 9.51 8.95
CA ILE A 127 13.92 9.86 7.54
C ILE A 127 12.68 10.51 6.93
N SER A 128 11.47 10.10 7.33
CA SER A 128 10.21 10.75 6.91
C SER A 128 10.04 12.18 7.38
N VAL A 129 10.74 12.58 8.45
CA VAL A 129 10.76 13.97 8.93
C VAL A 129 11.75 14.80 8.11
N ASN A 130 12.91 14.23 7.80
CA ASN A 130 13.97 14.89 7.03
C ASN A 130 13.64 15.04 5.54
N PHE A 131 13.03 14.02 4.95
CA PHE A 131 12.64 13.98 3.55
C PHE A 131 11.15 13.77 3.52
N GLN A 132 10.38 14.83 3.28
CA GLN A 132 8.91 14.76 3.31
C GLN A 132 8.36 14.28 1.97
N ASN A 133 7.24 13.55 2.02
CA ASN A 133 6.45 13.17 0.85
C ASN A 133 7.19 12.32 -0.20
N LEU A 134 8.16 11.49 0.22
CA LEU A 134 8.78 10.53 -0.68
C LEU A 134 7.76 9.47 -1.12
N LYS A 135 7.72 9.19 -2.42
CA LYS A 135 6.82 8.18 -3.01
C LYS A 135 7.47 6.80 -2.92
N LEU A 136 7.33 6.19 -1.74
CA LEU A 136 7.91 4.88 -1.43
C LEU A 136 6.87 3.77 -1.35
N ASP A 137 5.73 3.93 -2.00
CA ASP A 137 4.73 2.87 -2.07
C ASP A 137 5.23 1.73 -2.98
N LYS A 138 4.67 0.54 -2.79
CA LYS A 138 5.06 -0.66 -3.56
C LYS A 138 5.02 -0.44 -5.07
N ASN A 139 4.10 0.40 -5.56
CA ASN A 139 3.89 0.58 -6.99
C ASN A 139 4.84 1.60 -7.60
N ASP A 140 5.34 2.56 -6.83
CA ASP A 140 6.14 3.67 -7.34
C ASP A 140 7.63 3.49 -7.04
N ILE A 141 8.01 2.57 -6.14
CA ILE A 141 9.40 2.15 -5.86
C ILE A 141 10.22 1.77 -7.11
N SER A 142 9.58 1.43 -8.22
CA SER A 142 10.27 1.07 -9.46
C SER A 142 9.99 2.00 -10.63
N LYS A 143 9.35 3.16 -10.41
CA LYS A 143 8.85 4.04 -11.48
C LYS A 143 9.50 5.42 -11.53
N PHE A 144 10.38 5.73 -10.59
CA PHE A 144 11.13 6.99 -10.57
C PHE A 144 12.37 6.95 -11.46
#